data_AF-A0A7W1RQY4-F1
#
_entry.id   AF-A0A7W1RQY4-F1
#
_cell.length_a   1.000
_cell.length_b   1.000
_cell.length_c   1.000
_cell.angle_alpha   90.00
_cell.angle_beta   90.00
_cell.angle_gamma   90.00
#
_symmetry.space_group_name_H-M   'P 1'
#
loop_
_entity.id
_entity.type
_entity.pdbx_description
1 polymer ?
#
loop_
_entity_poly.entity_id
_entity_poly.type
_entity_poly.pdbx_seq_one_letter_code
_entity_poly.pdbx_strand_id
1 'polypeptide(L)'
;MPPAGPPGFAPRLLELADELRAEGLAVGTSEILDAFHVLGEVSWTEQEDFREALAATLAKSQEDRRVFELVFERFFFRAVEREAVDRGLTDRRYEGAERLDAEELRGHIRQAIREGSDGEMRDAARLAIAAFGRQREGSGVIGVDVQRIRRGLGLKAAPEEPGERPAPDTVPRERLRAFERHLRRELERGLI
;
A
#
# COMPACT_ATOMS: atom_id res chain seq x y z
N MET A 1 -13.35 31.31 10.14
CA MET A 1 -12.46 30.15 9.96
C MET A 1 -13.29 29.11 9.24
N PRO A 2 -12.87 28.62 8.06
CA PRO A 2 -13.54 27.48 7.44
C PRO A 2 -13.57 26.32 8.44
N PRO A 3 -14.60 25.44 8.38
CA PRO A 3 -14.69 24.31 9.29
C PRO A 3 -13.40 23.49 9.19
N ALA A 4 -12.86 23.07 10.34
CA ALA A 4 -11.76 22.12 10.33
C ALA A 4 -12.25 20.84 9.63
N GLY A 5 -11.48 20.37 8.63
CA GLY A 5 -11.76 19.10 7.96
C GLY A 5 -11.83 17.95 8.97
N PRO A 6 -12.34 16.77 8.56
CA PRO A 6 -12.51 15.64 9.46
C PRO A 6 -11.22 15.30 10.24
N PRO A 7 -11.33 14.83 11.50
CA PRO A 7 -10.17 14.48 12.31
C PRO A 7 -9.23 13.51 11.56
N GLY A 8 -7.93 13.78 11.55
CA GLY A 8 -6.95 12.96 10.83
C GLY A 8 -6.85 13.24 9.32
N PHE A 9 -7.58 14.23 8.79
CA PHE A 9 -7.50 14.60 7.38
C PHE A 9 -6.14 15.18 6.99
N ALA A 10 -5.60 16.10 7.78
CA ALA A 10 -4.34 16.77 7.47
C ALA A 10 -3.15 15.79 7.25
N PRO A 11 -2.88 14.81 8.13
CA PRO A 11 -1.84 13.81 7.86
C PRO A 11 -2.14 12.95 6.62
N ARG A 12 -3.41 12.62 6.35
CA ARG A 12 -3.80 11.88 5.13
C ARG A 12 -3.56 12.67 3.85
N LEU A 13 -3.77 13.98 3.85
CA LEU A 13 -3.45 14.82 2.70
C LEU A 13 -1.94 14.88 2.44
N LEU A 14 -1.13 14.89 3.51
CA LEU A 14 0.33 14.82 3.39
C LEU A 14 0.80 13.47 2.85
N GLU A 15 0.20 12.36 3.29
CA GLU A 15 0.47 11.02 2.74
C GLU A 15 0.14 10.95 1.24
N LEU A 16 -1.01 11.51 0.82
CA LEU A 16 -1.37 11.61 -0.59
C LEU A 16 -0.34 12.44 -1.38
N ALA A 17 0.10 13.58 -0.83
CA ALA A 17 1.12 14.41 -1.47
C ALA A 17 2.45 13.65 -1.65
N ASP A 18 2.83 12.81 -0.67
CA ASP A 18 4.03 11.96 -0.78
C ASP A 18 3.89 10.87 -1.84
N GLU A 19 2.70 10.25 -1.96
CA GLU A 19 2.44 9.30 -3.06
C GLU A 19 2.50 9.98 -4.43
N LEU A 20 1.93 11.17 -4.58
CA LEU A 20 1.98 11.94 -5.83
C LEU A 20 3.42 12.30 -6.21
N ARG A 21 4.25 12.70 -5.24
CA ARG A 21 5.69 12.96 -5.46
C ARG A 21 6.45 11.73 -5.91
N ALA A 22 6.13 10.56 -5.34
CA ALA A 22 6.76 9.30 -5.73
C ALA A 22 6.49 8.94 -7.21
N GLU A 23 5.36 9.39 -7.74
CA GLU A 23 4.95 9.20 -9.14
C GLU A 23 5.37 10.38 -10.05
N GLY A 24 6.18 11.31 -9.54
CA GLY A 24 6.80 12.37 -10.32
C GLY A 24 6.08 13.73 -10.30
N LEU A 25 4.99 13.88 -9.55
CA LEU A 25 4.33 15.19 -9.43
C LEU A 25 5.10 16.12 -8.50
N ALA A 26 5.34 17.34 -8.98
CA ALA A 26 5.97 18.40 -8.20
C ALA A 26 4.97 19.06 -7.24
N VAL A 27 4.58 18.34 -6.18
CA VAL A 27 3.74 18.87 -5.10
C VAL A 27 4.61 19.57 -4.06
N GLY A 28 4.52 20.89 -3.96
CA GLY A 28 5.22 21.69 -2.96
C GLY A 28 4.34 22.09 -1.78
N THR A 29 4.90 22.89 -0.87
CA THR A 29 4.18 23.41 0.30
C THR A 29 3.02 24.32 -0.11
N SER A 30 3.20 25.14 -1.14
CA SER A 30 2.17 26.05 -1.63
C SER A 30 0.94 25.28 -2.13
N GLU A 31 1.16 24.22 -2.91
CA GLU A 31 0.07 23.39 -3.44
C GLU A 31 -0.69 22.66 -2.32
N ILE A 32 0.01 22.23 -1.27
CA ILE A 32 -0.64 21.64 -0.09
C ILE A 32 -1.50 22.68 0.65
N LEU A 33 -1.02 23.92 0.78
CA LEU A 33 -1.79 25.00 1.40
C LEU A 33 -3.02 25.37 0.56
N ASP A 34 -2.87 25.40 -0.77
CA ASP A 34 -3.98 25.63 -1.70
C ASP A 34 -5.01 24.50 -1.61
N ALA A 35 -4.55 23.25 -1.51
CA ALA A 35 -5.42 22.09 -1.28
C ALA A 35 -6.20 22.20 0.04
N PHE A 36 -5.55 22.60 1.15
CA PHE A 36 -6.26 22.85 2.40
C PHE A 36 -7.29 23.99 2.29
N HIS A 37 -6.96 25.03 1.53
CA HIS A 37 -7.84 26.18 1.36
C HIS A 37 -9.09 25.80 0.56
N VAL A 38 -8.92 25.20 -0.62
CA VAL A 38 -10.04 24.82 -1.50
C VAL A 38 -10.95 23.78 -0.85
N LEU A 39 -10.37 22.86 -0.06
CA LEU A 39 -11.15 21.85 0.64
C LEU A 39 -12.00 22.41 1.79
N GLY A 40 -11.70 23.62 2.25
CA GLY A 40 -12.57 24.37 3.16
C GLY A 40 -13.84 24.90 2.49
N GLU A 41 -13.86 24.97 1.15
CA GLU A 41 -14.91 25.60 0.35
C GLU A 41 -15.79 24.60 -0.40
N VAL A 42 -15.40 23.31 -0.47
CA VAL A 42 -16.18 22.26 -1.17
C VAL A 42 -16.93 21.36 -0.19
N SER A 43 -18.03 20.76 -0.67
CA SER A 43 -18.79 19.79 0.13
C SER A 43 -18.00 18.50 0.28
N TRP A 44 -17.91 17.99 1.52
CA TRP A 44 -17.26 16.73 1.84
C TRP A 44 -18.13 15.51 1.56
N THR A 45 -19.40 15.71 1.20
CA THR A 45 -20.37 14.63 0.91
C THR A 45 -20.30 14.14 -0.52
N GLU A 46 -19.77 14.97 -1.43
CA GLU A 46 -19.65 14.65 -2.85
C GLU A 46 -18.20 14.32 -3.17
N GLN A 47 -17.94 13.04 -3.42
CA GLN A 47 -16.59 12.53 -3.72
C GLN A 47 -15.99 13.20 -4.96
N GLU A 48 -16.83 13.51 -5.95
CA GLU A 48 -16.42 14.15 -7.20
C GLU A 48 -15.88 15.56 -6.96
N ASP A 49 -16.61 16.40 -6.22
CA ASP A 49 -16.19 17.77 -5.88
C ASP A 49 -14.88 17.79 -5.11
N PHE A 50 -14.72 16.87 -4.15
CA PHE A 50 -13.50 16.72 -3.38
C PHE A 50 -12.29 16.33 -4.27
N ARG A 51 -12.48 15.35 -5.17
CA ARG A 51 -11.45 14.91 -6.10
C ARG A 51 -11.06 16.03 -7.07
N GLU A 52 -12.06 16.73 -7.62
CA GLU A 52 -11.84 17.84 -8.55
C GLU A 52 -11.10 19.01 -7.90
N ALA A 53 -11.44 19.35 -6.64
CA ALA A 53 -10.76 20.42 -5.90
C ALA A 53 -9.28 20.11 -5.65
N LEU A 54 -8.96 18.87 -5.29
CA LEU A 54 -7.59 18.42 -5.11
C LEU A 54 -6.83 18.38 -6.43
N ALA A 55 -7.44 17.86 -7.49
CA ALA A 55 -6.81 17.84 -8.79
C ALA A 55 -6.49 19.25 -9.31
N ALA A 56 -7.40 20.21 -9.10
CA ALA A 56 -7.23 21.59 -9.51
C ALA A 56 -6.07 22.31 -8.79
N THR A 57 -5.72 21.88 -7.57
CA THR A 57 -4.65 22.47 -6.76
C THR A 57 -3.32 21.72 -6.89
N LEU A 58 -3.35 20.42 -7.18
CA LEU A 58 -2.17 19.55 -7.19
C LEU A 58 -1.65 19.20 -8.59
N ALA A 59 -2.50 19.24 -9.63
CA ALA A 59 -2.11 18.88 -10.99
C ALA A 59 -2.05 20.12 -11.90
N LYS A 60 -0.86 20.45 -12.42
CA LYS A 60 -0.62 21.69 -13.20
C LYS A 60 -0.69 21.47 -14.71
N SER A 61 -0.74 20.23 -15.14
CA SER A 61 -0.81 19.83 -16.55
C SER A 61 -1.81 18.70 -16.75
N GLN A 62 -2.19 18.45 -18.01
CA GLN A 62 -3.04 17.30 -18.35
C GLN A 62 -2.34 15.95 -18.12
N GLU A 63 -1.01 15.94 -18.10
CA GLU A 63 -0.23 14.76 -17.74
C GLU A 63 -0.26 14.53 -16.23
N ASP A 64 -0.01 15.58 -15.44
CA ASP A 64 -0.13 15.54 -13.98
C ASP A 64 -1.54 15.13 -13.56
N ARG A 65 -2.56 15.59 -14.29
CA ARG A 65 -3.96 15.28 -14.01
C ARG A 65 -4.23 13.78 -14.13
N ARG A 66 -3.71 13.13 -15.17
CA ARG A 66 -3.84 11.68 -15.37
C ARG A 66 -3.14 10.90 -14.25
N VAL A 67 -1.93 11.32 -13.87
CA VAL A 67 -1.19 10.67 -12.78
C VAL A 67 -1.89 10.90 -11.44
N PHE A 68 -2.39 12.12 -11.19
CA PHE A 68 -3.19 12.43 -10.01
C PHE A 68 -4.39 11.49 -9.89
N GLU A 69 -5.18 11.30 -10.96
CA GLU A 69 -6.36 10.44 -10.93
C GLU A 69 -6.02 8.99 -10.56
N LEU A 70 -4.96 8.43 -11.17
CA LEU A 70 -4.49 7.08 -10.87
C LEU A 70 -4.04 6.93 -9.40
N VAL A 71 -3.28 7.90 -8.89
CA VAL A 71 -2.78 7.89 -7.51
C VAL A 71 -3.92 8.09 -6.51
N PHE A 72 -4.84 9.00 -6.82
CA PHE A 72 -6.00 9.29 -5.98
C PHE A 72 -6.87 8.05 -5.82
N GLU A 73 -7.24 7.37 -6.91
CA GLU A 73 -8.02 6.14 -6.86
C GLU A 73 -7.31 5.06 -6.02
N ARG A 74 -6.00 4.84 -6.27
CA ARG A 74 -5.19 3.88 -5.51
C ARG A 74 -5.17 4.20 -4.02
N PHE A 75 -4.98 5.47 -3.67
CA PHE A 75 -4.88 5.94 -2.29
C PHE A 75 -6.19 5.73 -1.51
N PHE A 76 -7.33 6.09 -2.11
CA PHE A 76 -8.63 5.97 -1.45
C PHE A 76 -9.16 4.53 -1.42
N PHE A 77 -8.86 3.70 -2.44
CA PHE A 77 -9.17 2.28 -2.39
C PHE A 77 -8.51 1.58 -1.19
N ARG A 78 -7.20 1.81 -0.99
CA ARG A 78 -6.45 1.32 0.16
C ARG A 78 -7.02 1.81 1.50
N ALA A 79 -7.51 3.04 1.54
CA ALA A 79 -8.14 3.59 2.73
C ALA A 79 -9.45 2.89 3.11
N VAL A 80 -10.28 2.57 2.11
CA VAL A 80 -11.54 1.82 2.31
C VAL A 80 -11.26 0.39 2.78
N GLU A 81 -10.29 -0.30 2.17
CA GLU A 81 -9.87 -1.63 2.63
C GLU A 81 -9.40 -1.62 4.09
N ARG A 82 -8.60 -0.61 4.47
CA ARG A 82 -8.12 -0.48 5.85
C ARG A 82 -9.27 -0.29 6.85
N GLU A 83 -10.24 0.55 6.50
CA GLU A 83 -11.40 0.83 7.36
C GLU A 83 -12.37 -0.37 7.45
N ALA A 84 -12.49 -1.16 6.38
CA ALA A 84 -13.26 -2.41 6.38
C ALA A 84 -12.62 -3.46 7.31
N VAL A 85 -11.29 -3.56 7.31
CA VAL A 85 -10.54 -4.43 8.25
C VAL A 85 -10.71 -3.94 9.69
N ASP A 86 -10.61 -2.63 9.94
CA ASP A 86 -10.70 -2.06 11.29
C ASP A 86 -12.12 -2.19 11.90
N ARG A 87 -13.17 -2.33 11.07
CA ARG A 87 -14.57 -2.47 11.53
C ARG A 87 -15.06 -3.91 11.72
N GLY A 88 -14.25 -4.93 11.43
CA GLY A 88 -14.54 -6.32 11.80
C GLY A 88 -15.85 -6.92 11.22
N LEU A 89 -16.35 -6.41 10.08
CA LEU A 89 -17.63 -6.82 9.48
C LEU A 89 -17.57 -8.16 8.70
N THR A 90 -16.49 -8.94 8.86
CA THR A 90 -16.06 -9.97 7.92
C THR A 90 -16.33 -11.42 8.38
N ASP A 91 -17.06 -11.66 9.47
CA ASP A 91 -16.88 -12.94 10.18
C ASP A 91 -17.61 -14.18 9.63
N ARG A 92 -18.52 -14.11 8.63
CA ARG A 92 -19.28 -15.33 8.21
C ARG A 92 -19.56 -15.57 6.73
N ARG A 93 -19.42 -14.58 5.86
CA ARG A 93 -19.49 -14.78 4.38
C ARG A 93 -18.12 -14.80 3.72
N TYR A 94 -17.09 -14.37 4.45
CA TYR A 94 -15.80 -14.03 3.88
C TYR A 94 -14.70 -15.06 4.14
N GLU A 95 -14.82 -16.03 5.06
CA GLU A 95 -13.78 -17.07 5.20
C GLU A 95 -13.54 -17.87 3.90
N GLY A 96 -14.56 -17.99 3.05
CA GLY A 96 -14.42 -18.59 1.71
C GLY A 96 -13.77 -17.64 0.69
N ALA A 97 -14.12 -16.36 0.74
CA ALA A 97 -13.65 -15.33 -0.18
C ALA A 97 -12.27 -14.78 0.20
N GLU A 98 -11.98 -14.53 1.48
CA GLU A 98 -10.67 -14.18 2.04
C GLU A 98 -9.62 -15.24 1.77
N ARG A 99 -9.96 -16.53 1.76
CA ARG A 99 -8.98 -17.57 1.40
C ARG A 99 -8.62 -17.53 -0.09
N LEU A 100 -9.58 -17.19 -0.95
CA LEU A 100 -9.35 -17.03 -2.39
C LEU A 100 -8.58 -15.73 -2.66
N ASP A 101 -8.99 -14.63 -2.04
CA ASP A 101 -8.35 -13.31 -2.09
C ASP A 101 -6.93 -13.35 -1.51
N ALA A 102 -6.73 -14.06 -0.39
CA ALA A 102 -5.40 -14.26 0.17
C ALA A 102 -4.50 -15.12 -0.71
N GLU A 103 -5.02 -16.12 -1.43
CA GLU A 103 -4.20 -16.90 -2.38
C GLU A 103 -3.89 -16.09 -3.64
N GLU A 104 -4.83 -15.28 -4.13
CA GLU A 104 -4.61 -14.34 -5.23
C GLU A 104 -3.56 -13.29 -4.87
N LEU A 105 -3.68 -12.67 -3.69
CA LEU A 105 -2.71 -11.75 -3.13
C LEU A 105 -1.33 -12.40 -2.95
N ARG A 106 -1.27 -13.64 -2.44
CA ARG A 106 -0.02 -14.42 -2.36
C ARG A 106 0.58 -14.62 -3.75
N GLY A 107 -0.25 -14.91 -4.75
CA GLY A 107 0.16 -15.05 -6.15
C GLY A 107 0.77 -13.76 -6.70
N HIS A 108 0.09 -12.63 -6.54
CA HIS A 108 0.57 -11.32 -6.98
C HIS A 108 1.87 -10.91 -6.28
N ILE A 109 1.96 -11.06 -4.96
CA ILE A 109 3.19 -10.77 -4.20
C ILE A 109 4.33 -11.68 -4.68
N ARG A 110 4.06 -12.97 -4.91
CA ARG A 110 5.07 -13.92 -5.41
C ARG A 110 5.57 -13.53 -6.81
N GLN A 111 4.68 -13.07 -7.68
CA GLN A 111 5.02 -12.61 -9.02
C GLN A 111 5.88 -11.34 -8.98
N ALA A 112 5.48 -10.35 -8.17
CA ALA A 112 6.25 -9.13 -7.94
C ALA A 112 7.66 -9.43 -7.39
N ILE A 113 7.81 -10.43 -6.52
CA ILE A 113 9.14 -10.84 -6.04
C ILE A 113 9.98 -11.46 -7.17
N ARG A 114 9.39 -12.34 -7.99
CA ARG A 114 10.11 -13.06 -9.05
C ARG A 114 10.57 -12.15 -10.17
N GLU A 115 9.67 -11.33 -10.69
CA GLU A 115 9.85 -10.62 -11.96
C GLU A 115 9.83 -9.10 -11.80
N GLY A 116 9.16 -8.60 -10.76
CA GLY A 116 8.99 -7.16 -10.54
C GLY A 116 10.30 -6.40 -10.30
N SER A 117 10.23 -5.10 -10.54
CA SER A 117 11.25 -4.10 -10.20
C SER A 117 11.46 -3.97 -8.68
N ASP A 118 12.50 -3.25 -8.26
CA ASP A 118 12.75 -3.00 -6.83
C ASP A 118 11.60 -2.20 -6.17
N GLY A 119 10.94 -1.32 -6.92
CA GLY A 119 9.76 -0.56 -6.48
C GLY A 119 8.56 -1.47 -6.24
N GLU A 120 8.22 -2.30 -7.23
CA GLU A 120 7.13 -3.27 -7.10
C GLU A 120 7.37 -4.28 -5.98
N MET A 121 8.62 -4.71 -5.77
CA MET A 121 9.00 -5.59 -4.67
C MET A 121 8.84 -4.91 -3.30
N ARG A 122 9.10 -3.60 -3.22
CA ARG A 122 8.88 -2.81 -2.01
C ARG A 122 7.40 -2.66 -1.70
N ASP A 123 6.57 -2.39 -2.71
CA ASP A 123 5.12 -2.29 -2.53
C ASP A 123 4.51 -3.65 -2.14
N ALA A 124 5.00 -4.73 -2.76
CA ALA A 124 4.65 -6.09 -2.35
C ALA A 124 5.02 -6.38 -0.89
N ALA A 125 6.13 -5.83 -0.38
CA ALA A 125 6.54 -5.97 1.02
C ALA A 125 5.58 -5.22 1.97
N ARG A 126 5.13 -4.02 1.59
CA ARG A 126 4.13 -3.26 2.35
C ARG A 126 2.79 -3.98 2.42
N LEU A 127 2.31 -4.46 1.26
CA LEU A 127 1.09 -5.26 1.18
C LEU A 127 1.18 -6.53 2.04
N ALA A 128 2.33 -7.21 1.99
CA ALA A 128 2.58 -8.39 2.82
C ALA A 128 2.54 -8.09 4.33
N ILE A 129 3.09 -6.96 4.78
CA ILE A 129 3.02 -6.53 6.18
C ILE A 129 1.57 -6.20 6.58
N ALA A 130 0.82 -5.49 5.74
CA ALA A 130 -0.56 -5.12 6.02
C ALA A 130 -1.49 -6.34 6.12
N ALA A 131 -1.29 -7.33 5.24
CA ALA A 131 -2.10 -8.54 5.14
C ALA A 131 -1.70 -9.62 6.16
N PHE A 132 -0.40 -9.80 6.43
CA PHE A 132 0.09 -10.93 7.25
C PHE A 132 0.76 -10.50 8.57
N GLY A 133 0.95 -9.21 8.81
CA GLY A 133 1.61 -8.68 10.01
C GLY A 133 0.70 -8.45 11.22
N ARG A 134 -0.63 -8.39 11.03
CA ARG A 134 -1.60 -7.94 12.07
C ARG A 134 -2.22 -9.03 12.93
N GLN A 135 -1.90 -10.30 12.73
CA GLN A 135 -2.52 -11.39 13.50
C GLN A 135 -1.86 -11.53 14.89
N ARG A 136 -2.31 -10.66 15.83
CA ARG A 136 -1.93 -10.53 17.25
C ARG A 136 -0.52 -10.01 17.50
N GLU A 137 -0.42 -8.75 17.92
CA GLU A 137 0.76 -8.08 18.52
C GLU A 137 2.11 -8.51 17.91
N GLY A 138 2.64 -7.66 17.03
CA GLY A 138 3.98 -7.82 16.46
C GLY A 138 4.97 -8.21 17.55
N SER A 139 5.84 -9.18 17.30
CA SER A 139 6.57 -9.86 18.39
C SER A 139 7.64 -8.97 19.05
N GLY A 140 7.71 -7.67 18.70
CA GLY A 140 8.79 -6.74 19.01
C GLY A 140 10.12 -7.07 18.33
N VAL A 141 10.18 -8.14 17.55
CA VAL A 141 11.40 -8.67 16.95
C VAL A 141 11.21 -8.79 15.45
N ILE A 142 11.83 -7.86 14.73
CA ILE A 142 11.67 -7.70 13.28
C ILE A 142 11.99 -8.99 12.51
N GLY A 143 12.99 -9.77 12.96
CA GLY A 143 13.32 -11.06 12.35
C GLY A 143 12.19 -12.10 12.45
N VAL A 144 11.42 -12.10 13.55
CA VAL A 144 10.29 -13.00 13.76
C VAL A 144 9.12 -12.59 12.88
N ASP A 145 8.84 -11.28 12.77
CA ASP A 145 7.78 -10.76 11.92
C ASP A 145 8.07 -11.02 10.42
N VAL A 146 9.32 -10.85 9.98
CA VAL A 146 9.74 -11.24 8.62
C VAL A 146 9.49 -12.73 8.36
N GLN A 147 9.87 -13.61 9.29
CA GLN A 147 9.65 -15.06 9.13
C GLN A 147 8.16 -15.43 9.15
N ARG A 148 7.37 -14.76 9.99
CA ARG A 148 5.92 -14.94 10.05
C ARG A 148 5.26 -14.57 8.73
N ILE A 149 5.58 -13.39 8.19
CA ILE A 149 5.07 -12.92 6.89
C ILE A 149 5.49 -13.89 5.78
N ARG A 150 6.74 -14.37 5.77
CA ARG A 150 7.22 -15.34 4.78
C ARG A 150 6.43 -16.65 4.81
N ARG A 151 6.12 -17.17 6.00
CA ARG A 151 5.25 -18.35 6.19
C ARG A 151 3.81 -18.06 5.78
N GLY A 152 3.31 -16.88 6.15
CA GLY A 152 2.00 -16.37 5.75
C GLY A 152 1.85 -16.30 4.23
N LEU A 153 2.92 -16.02 3.50
CA LEU A 153 2.90 -15.98 2.04
C LEU A 153 3.14 -17.34 1.36
N GLY A 154 3.51 -18.37 2.11
CA GLY A 154 3.92 -19.68 1.57
C GLY A 154 5.20 -19.63 0.71
N LEU A 155 6.05 -18.62 0.89
CA LEU A 155 7.25 -18.45 0.06
C LEU A 155 8.30 -19.52 0.36
N LYS A 156 8.75 -20.20 -0.69
CA LYS A 156 9.86 -21.15 -0.64
C LYS A 156 11.00 -20.67 -1.53
N ALA A 157 12.24 -20.91 -1.11
CA ALA A 157 13.40 -20.69 -1.97
C ALA A 157 13.46 -21.78 -3.04
N ALA A 158 13.77 -21.41 -4.28
CA ALA A 158 14.04 -22.38 -5.33
C ALA A 158 15.27 -23.27 -4.98
N PRO A 159 15.25 -24.56 -5.35
CA PRO A 159 16.39 -25.47 -5.19
C PRO A 159 17.59 -24.99 -6.04
N GLU A 160 18.80 -25.29 -5.58
CA GLU A 160 20.05 -24.94 -6.28
C GLU A 160 20.47 -25.98 -7.32
N GLU A 161 19.80 -27.14 -7.36
CA GLU A 161 20.21 -28.24 -8.23
C GLU A 161 19.73 -28.05 -9.68
N PRO A 162 20.65 -28.08 -10.67
CA PRO A 162 20.30 -27.96 -12.07
C PRO A 162 19.60 -29.24 -12.55
N GLY A 163 18.28 -29.20 -12.69
CA GLY A 163 17.48 -30.30 -13.25
C GLY A 163 16.07 -30.40 -12.70
N GLU A 164 15.82 -29.83 -11.52
CA GLU A 164 14.50 -29.84 -10.91
C GLU A 164 13.70 -28.61 -11.37
N ARG A 165 12.53 -28.82 -11.99
CA ARG A 165 11.64 -27.71 -12.36
C ARG A 165 11.20 -27.00 -11.08
N PRO A 166 11.47 -25.69 -10.92
CA PRO A 166 11.06 -24.97 -9.72
C PRO A 166 9.53 -25.02 -9.59
N ALA A 167 9.06 -25.41 -8.41
CA ALA A 167 7.63 -25.48 -8.14
C ALA A 167 7.00 -24.07 -8.26
N PRO A 168 5.69 -23.96 -8.60
CA PRO A 168 5.01 -22.69 -8.85
C PRO A 168 4.93 -21.77 -7.62
N ASP A 169 5.32 -22.24 -6.45
CA ASP A 169 5.41 -21.52 -5.17
C ASP A 169 6.85 -21.10 -4.80
N THR A 170 7.85 -21.48 -5.59
CA THR A 170 9.28 -21.19 -5.30
C THR A 170 9.78 -19.89 -5.93
N VAL A 171 10.65 -19.18 -5.23
CA VAL A 171 11.21 -17.90 -5.67
C VAL A 171 12.74 -17.99 -5.69
N PRO A 172 13.43 -17.36 -6.66
CA PRO A 172 14.89 -17.31 -6.66
C PRO A 172 15.45 -16.78 -5.33
N ARG A 173 16.49 -17.42 -4.81
CA ARG A 173 17.08 -17.09 -3.49
C ARG A 173 17.46 -15.62 -3.37
N GLU A 174 18.04 -15.04 -4.43
CA GLU A 174 18.43 -13.62 -4.46
C GLU A 174 17.24 -12.67 -4.36
N ARG A 175 16.18 -12.96 -5.13
CA ARG A 175 14.91 -12.22 -5.10
C ARG A 175 14.24 -12.31 -3.74
N LEU A 176 14.21 -13.50 -3.14
CA LEU A 176 13.67 -13.70 -1.80
C LEU A 176 14.45 -12.91 -0.74
N ARG A 177 15.79 -12.92 -0.80
CA ARG A 177 16.63 -12.11 0.08
C ARG A 177 16.40 -10.60 -0.12
N ALA A 178 16.18 -10.16 -1.36
CA ALA A 178 15.86 -8.77 -1.66
C ALA A 178 14.52 -8.34 -1.03
N PHE A 179 13.51 -9.19 -1.16
CA PHE A 179 12.20 -8.99 -0.54
C PHE A 179 12.29 -8.93 1.00
N GLU A 180 13.04 -9.83 1.63
CA GLU A 180 13.26 -9.81 3.09
C GLU A 180 13.95 -8.51 3.56
N ARG A 181 14.84 -7.91 2.75
CA ARG A 181 15.44 -6.59 3.06
C ARG A 181 14.38 -5.48 3.03
N HIS A 182 13.46 -5.51 2.06
CA HIS A 182 12.35 -4.55 2.00
C HIS A 182 11.41 -4.71 3.18
N LEU A 183 11.02 -5.95 3.52
CA LEU A 183 10.19 -6.22 4.70
C LEU A 183 10.82 -5.66 5.98
N ARG A 184 12.12 -5.92 6.21
CA ARG A 184 12.82 -5.42 7.39
C ARG A 184 12.81 -3.88 7.44
N ARG A 185 13.11 -3.22 6.33
CA ARG A 185 13.10 -1.75 6.26
C ARG A 185 11.73 -1.14 6.56
N GLU A 186 10.66 -1.73 6.03
CA GLU A 186 9.30 -1.21 6.25
C GLU A 186 8.80 -1.49 7.68
N LEU A 187 9.16 -2.64 8.26
CA LEU A 187 8.88 -2.94 9.67
C LEU A 187 9.65 -2.01 10.62
N GLU A 188 10.92 -1.69 10.32
CA GLU A 188 11.73 -0.72 11.07
C GLU A 188 11.09 0.68 11.04
N ARG A 189 10.55 1.10 9.89
CA ARG A 189 9.86 2.38 9.74
C ARG A 189 8.56 2.47 10.54
N GLY A 190 7.82 1.37 10.67
CA GLY A 190 6.57 1.32 11.43
C GLY A 190 6.74 1.28 12.95
N LEU A 191 7.97 1.13 13.45
CA LEU A 191 8.30 1.14 14.89
C LEU A 191 8.73 2.52 15.43
N ILE A 192 8.90 3.50 14.54
CA ILE A 192 9.28 4.90 14.84
C ILE A 192 8.01 5.76 14.82
#